data_AF-D8LVG0-F1
#
_entry.id   AF-D8LVG0-F1
#
_cell.length_a   1.000
_cell.length_b   1.000
_cell.length_c   1.000
_cell.angle_alpha   90.00
_cell.angle_beta   90.00
_cell.angle_gamma   90.00
#
_symmetry.space_group_name_H-M   'P 1'
#
loop_
_entity.id
_entity.type
_entity.pdbx_description
1 polymer ?
#
loop_
_entity_poly.entity_id
_entity_poly.type
_entity_poly.pdbx_seq_one_letter_code
_entity_poly.pdbx_strand_id
1 'polypeptide(L)'
;MKYVRDKARLTYVVEFFKALLFDKVSIICRDDVERTQVVVCTEGLESFVDIVCFENSKGTYDTLRQMVPSIKSDCIVVTSNFNLHLNLHDIANVYRRKECACLFVLEQLKDHTTAKDGANPVYGITSDHHIISYADLLSRSNSLNIPHSLLIDYPSFCLYTNLHDCECYFMSKVMLQLLDTVQAIDDFKADFLSVMIRRQHYYMLDTKYTSMRDIIKSEANAHIFRSSRELVIRAYLL
;
A
#
# COMPACT_ATOMS: atom_id res chain seq x y z
N MET A 1 2.13 -20.78 -11.49
CA MET A 1 3.56 -21.05 -11.79
C MET A 1 4.06 -22.12 -10.81
N LYS A 2 4.88 -23.10 -11.22
CA LYS A 2 5.48 -24.09 -10.29
C LYS A 2 6.90 -23.65 -9.94
N TYR A 3 7.25 -23.60 -8.65
CA TYR A 3 8.61 -23.31 -8.21
C TYR A 3 9.55 -24.47 -8.59
N VAL A 4 10.54 -24.20 -9.45
CA VAL A 4 11.72 -25.03 -9.73
C VAL A 4 12.82 -24.66 -8.72
N ARG A 5 13.48 -25.67 -8.15
CA ARG A 5 14.43 -25.55 -7.02
C ARG A 5 15.66 -24.66 -7.28
N ASP A 6 16.07 -24.50 -8.54
CA ASP A 6 17.35 -23.86 -8.89
C ASP A 6 17.22 -22.42 -9.39
N LYS A 7 16.03 -21.81 -9.23
CA LYS A 7 15.76 -20.45 -9.72
C LYS A 7 15.40 -19.54 -8.56
N ALA A 8 16.01 -18.36 -8.53
CA ALA A 8 15.76 -17.37 -7.49
C ALA A 8 14.28 -16.93 -7.48
N ARG A 9 13.73 -16.69 -6.29
CA ARG A 9 12.32 -16.27 -6.13
C ARG A 9 12.01 -15.01 -6.94
N LEU A 10 12.92 -14.05 -6.94
CA LEU A 10 12.76 -12.79 -7.68
C LEU A 10 12.55 -13.01 -9.18
N THR A 11 13.23 -13.99 -9.78
CA THR A 11 13.07 -14.29 -11.20
C THR A 11 11.63 -14.69 -11.53
N TYR A 12 10.98 -15.46 -10.66
CA TYR A 12 9.57 -15.82 -10.84
C TYR A 12 8.63 -14.63 -10.73
N VAL A 13 8.93 -13.67 -9.84
CA VAL A 13 8.14 -12.45 -9.71
C VAL A 13 8.23 -11.63 -11.01
N VAL A 14 9.43 -11.44 -11.55
CA VAL A 14 9.62 -10.70 -12.80
C VAL A 14 8.94 -11.41 -13.97
N GLU A 15 9.10 -12.72 -14.10
CA GLU A 15 8.43 -13.50 -15.15
C GLU A 15 6.91 -13.49 -15.02
N PHE A 16 6.38 -13.46 -13.80
CA PHE A 16 4.96 -13.31 -13.55
C PHE A 16 4.43 -11.98 -14.11
N PHE A 17 5.11 -10.85 -13.86
CA PHE A 17 4.73 -9.56 -14.44
C PHE A 17 4.90 -9.52 -15.96
N LYS A 18 5.94 -10.17 -16.49
CA LYS A 18 6.13 -10.29 -17.95
C LYS A 18 4.99 -11.09 -18.60
N ALA A 19 4.55 -12.18 -17.96
CA ALA A 19 3.42 -12.98 -18.43
C ALA A 19 2.08 -12.22 -18.40
N LEU A 20 1.96 -11.23 -17.49
CA LEU A 20 0.83 -10.30 -17.42
C LEU A 20 0.92 -9.14 -18.42
N LEU A 21 1.89 -9.15 -19.34
CA LEU A 21 2.07 -8.16 -20.40
C LEU A 21 2.39 -6.75 -19.89
N PHE A 22 3.10 -6.63 -18.77
CA PHE A 22 3.72 -5.36 -18.41
C PHE A 22 4.85 -5.05 -19.41
N ASP A 23 5.07 -3.77 -19.70
CA ASP A 23 6.14 -3.32 -20.60
C ASP A 23 7.50 -3.24 -19.90
N LYS A 24 7.50 -2.81 -18.63
CA LYS A 24 8.71 -2.66 -17.81
C LYS A 24 8.37 -2.83 -16.33
N VAL A 25 9.31 -3.34 -15.55
CA VAL A 25 9.26 -3.35 -14.08
C VAL A 25 10.48 -2.65 -13.51
N SER A 26 10.30 -1.89 -12.43
CA SER A 26 11.41 -1.29 -11.68
C SER A 26 11.65 -2.10 -10.41
N ILE A 27 12.88 -2.61 -10.25
CA ILE A 27 13.33 -3.29 -9.04
C ILE A 27 14.25 -2.34 -8.30
N ILE A 28 13.98 -2.18 -7.01
CA ILE A 28 14.67 -1.21 -6.17
C ILE A 28 15.59 -1.96 -5.21
N CYS A 29 16.86 -1.57 -5.21
CA CYS A 29 17.93 -2.15 -4.41
C CYS A 29 18.44 -1.13 -3.39
N ARG A 30 18.91 -1.62 -2.25
CA ARG A 30 19.47 -0.79 -1.18
C ARG A 30 20.97 -0.51 -1.36
N ASP A 31 21.69 -1.41 -2.03
CA ASP A 31 23.12 -1.28 -2.24
C ASP A 31 23.58 -1.99 -3.53
N ASP A 32 24.86 -1.83 -3.86
CA ASP A 32 25.49 -2.45 -5.03
C ASP A 32 25.59 -3.97 -4.94
N VAL A 33 25.57 -4.54 -3.73
CA VAL A 33 25.59 -6.00 -3.52
C VAL A 33 24.24 -6.58 -3.92
N GLU A 34 23.14 -6.01 -3.45
CA GLU A 34 21.77 -6.34 -3.86
C GLU A 34 21.59 -6.10 -5.36
N ARG A 35 22.11 -5.00 -5.90
CA ARG A 35 22.10 -4.74 -7.35
C ARG A 35 22.73 -5.89 -8.12
N THR A 36 23.89 -6.37 -7.70
CA THR A 36 24.58 -7.49 -8.36
C THR A 36 23.76 -8.78 -8.29
N GLN A 37 23.13 -9.05 -7.15
CA GLN A 37 22.23 -10.21 -6.99
C GLN A 37 21.00 -10.11 -7.90
N VAL A 38 20.40 -8.92 -8.02
CA VAL A 38 19.24 -8.68 -8.90
C VAL A 38 19.62 -8.87 -10.36
N VAL A 39 20.80 -8.40 -10.79
CA VAL A 39 21.30 -8.62 -12.16
C VAL A 39 21.37 -10.12 -12.47
N VAL A 40 21.95 -10.92 -11.57
CA VAL A 40 22.01 -12.39 -11.74
C VAL A 40 20.60 -13.01 -11.76
N CYS A 41 19.69 -12.54 -10.91
CA CYS A 41 18.31 -13.05 -10.88
C CYS A 41 17.49 -12.66 -12.12
N THR A 42 17.92 -11.66 -12.89
CA THR A 42 17.17 -11.09 -14.02
C THR A 42 17.90 -11.24 -15.36
N GLU A 43 18.92 -12.11 -15.41
CA GLU A 43 19.65 -12.46 -16.62
C GLU A 43 18.68 -12.92 -17.73
N GLY A 44 18.82 -12.35 -18.92
CA GLY A 44 17.92 -12.56 -20.07
C GLY A 44 16.63 -11.73 -20.04
N LEU A 45 16.43 -10.86 -19.04
CA LEU A 45 15.29 -9.96 -18.90
C LEU A 45 15.71 -8.48 -18.79
N GLU A 46 16.91 -8.13 -19.25
CA GLU A 46 17.52 -6.80 -19.09
C GLU A 46 16.73 -5.69 -19.79
N SER A 47 16.04 -6.01 -20.88
CA SER A 47 15.17 -5.06 -21.59
C SER A 47 13.86 -4.77 -20.85
N PHE A 48 13.45 -5.68 -19.94
CA PHE A 48 12.19 -5.60 -19.20
C PHE A 48 12.37 -5.03 -17.79
N VAL A 49 13.56 -5.16 -17.20
CA VAL A 49 13.85 -4.77 -15.82
C VAL A 49 14.64 -3.47 -15.78
N ASP A 50 14.14 -2.49 -15.03
CA ASP A 50 14.89 -1.31 -14.59
C ASP A 50 15.43 -1.56 -13.17
N ILE A 51 16.74 -1.47 -12.98
CA ILE A 51 17.32 -1.63 -11.64
C ILE A 51 17.71 -0.25 -11.11
N VAL A 52 17.09 0.14 -10.01
CA VAL A 52 17.31 1.44 -9.34
C VAL A 52 17.93 1.18 -7.97
N CYS A 53 18.98 1.91 -7.61
CA CYS A 53 19.68 1.75 -6.33
C CYS A 53 19.54 3.03 -5.49
N PHE A 54 19.17 2.89 -4.21
CA PHE A 54 19.11 3.98 -3.24
C PHE A 54 19.90 3.63 -1.98
N GLU A 55 21.16 4.08 -1.93
CA GLU A 55 22.18 3.75 -0.92
C GLU A 55 21.84 4.14 0.53
N ASN A 56 20.79 4.96 0.75
CA ASN A 56 20.41 5.46 2.07
C ASN A 56 18.93 5.21 2.41
N SER A 57 18.26 4.30 1.71
CA SER A 57 16.85 4.02 1.94
C SER A 57 16.62 3.26 3.25
N LYS A 58 15.81 3.83 4.16
CA LYS A 58 15.53 3.23 5.49
C LYS A 58 14.35 2.26 5.54
N GLY A 59 13.65 2.08 4.42
CA GLY A 59 12.49 1.18 4.33
C GLY A 59 11.66 1.43 3.08
N THR A 60 10.56 0.67 2.94
CA THR A 60 9.66 0.74 1.77
C THR A 60 9.11 2.14 1.53
N TYR A 61 8.76 2.87 2.60
CA TYR A 61 8.24 4.22 2.50
C TYR A 61 9.25 5.19 1.87
N ASP A 62 10.47 5.24 2.42
CA ASP A 62 11.53 6.13 1.96
C ASP A 62 11.97 5.80 0.53
N THR A 63 12.07 4.50 0.24
CA THR A 63 12.35 3.99 -1.10
C THR A 63 11.30 4.45 -2.11
N LEU A 64 10.01 4.29 -1.77
CA LEU A 64 8.92 4.68 -2.65
C LEU A 64 8.87 6.20 -2.84
N ARG A 65 9.14 6.97 -1.77
CA ARG A 65 9.25 8.43 -1.82
C ARG A 65 10.32 8.90 -2.80
N GLN A 66 11.51 8.31 -2.76
CA GLN A 66 12.60 8.63 -3.69
C GLN A 66 12.25 8.25 -5.14
N MET A 67 11.39 7.25 -5.34
CA MET A 67 10.90 6.85 -6.67
C MET A 67 9.80 7.75 -7.24
N VAL A 68 9.04 8.48 -6.40
CA VAL A 68 7.87 9.29 -6.85
C VAL A 68 8.17 10.15 -8.08
N PRO A 69 9.31 10.87 -8.19
CA PRO A 69 9.60 11.70 -9.37
C PRO A 69 9.67 10.91 -10.69
N SER A 70 10.03 9.62 -10.63
CA SER A 70 10.12 8.74 -11.80
C SER A 70 8.76 8.15 -12.21
N ILE A 71 7.79 8.10 -11.28
CA ILE A 71 6.50 7.44 -11.50
C ILE A 71 5.51 8.43 -12.12
N LYS A 72 5.14 8.17 -13.38
CA LYS A 72 4.28 9.08 -14.17
C LYS A 72 2.78 8.78 -14.06
N SER A 73 2.43 7.56 -13.66
CA SER A 73 1.07 7.02 -13.62
C SER A 73 0.80 6.31 -12.29
N ASP A 74 -0.40 5.76 -12.14
CA ASP A 74 -0.67 4.76 -11.10
C ASP A 74 0.33 3.59 -11.22
N CYS A 75 0.68 2.98 -10.09
CA CYS A 75 1.62 1.86 -10.05
C CYS A 75 1.14 0.75 -9.12
N ILE A 76 1.67 -0.46 -9.35
CA ILE A 76 1.54 -1.59 -8.43
C ILE A 76 2.85 -1.70 -7.67
N VAL A 77 2.78 -1.62 -6.35
CA VAL A 77 3.92 -1.82 -5.46
C VAL A 77 3.83 -3.24 -4.91
N VAL A 78 4.91 -3.99 -5.07
CA VAL A 78 5.07 -5.35 -4.52
C VAL A 78 6.41 -5.47 -3.82
N THR A 79 6.46 -6.26 -2.77
CA THR A 79 7.71 -6.65 -2.10
C THR A 79 8.31 -7.91 -2.73
N SER A 80 9.48 -8.31 -2.26
CA SER A 80 10.18 -9.51 -2.75
C SER A 80 9.50 -10.84 -2.38
N ASN A 81 8.55 -10.84 -1.44
CA ASN A 81 7.82 -12.04 -1.01
C ASN A 81 6.40 -12.12 -1.62
N PHE A 82 6.27 -11.73 -2.88
CA PHE A 82 5.00 -11.65 -3.58
C PHE A 82 4.38 -13.04 -3.87
N ASN A 83 3.07 -13.18 -3.62
CA ASN A 83 2.32 -14.39 -3.91
C ASN A 83 1.97 -14.50 -5.41
N LEU A 84 2.63 -15.43 -6.10
CA LEU A 84 2.48 -15.66 -7.55
C LEU A 84 1.14 -16.30 -7.96
N HIS A 85 0.27 -16.64 -6.99
CA HIS A 85 -1.07 -17.17 -7.26
C HIS A 85 -2.15 -16.09 -7.27
N LEU A 86 -1.81 -14.83 -7.02
CA LEU A 86 -2.76 -13.72 -7.06
C LEU A 86 -3.27 -13.49 -8.49
N ASN A 87 -4.59 -13.38 -8.64
CA ASN A 87 -5.19 -12.93 -9.90
C ASN A 87 -5.14 -11.41 -10.00
N LEU A 88 -4.00 -10.86 -10.45
CA LEU A 88 -3.83 -9.42 -10.60
C LEU A 88 -4.81 -8.78 -11.59
N HIS A 89 -5.35 -9.52 -12.56
CA HIS A 89 -6.35 -8.97 -13.47
C HIS A 89 -7.65 -8.63 -12.75
N ASP A 90 -8.14 -9.52 -11.90
CA ASP A 90 -9.37 -9.31 -11.12
C ASP A 90 -9.18 -8.18 -10.10
N ILE A 91 -8.05 -8.18 -9.41
CA ILE A 91 -7.70 -7.14 -8.43
C ILE A 91 -7.59 -5.78 -9.14
N ALA A 92 -6.91 -5.71 -10.29
CA ALA A 92 -6.82 -4.49 -11.10
C ALA A 92 -8.19 -4.02 -11.59
N ASN A 93 -9.09 -4.94 -11.95
CA ASN A 93 -10.46 -4.60 -12.34
C ASN A 93 -11.29 -4.04 -11.18
N VAL A 94 -11.04 -4.50 -9.94
CA VAL A 94 -11.64 -3.89 -8.74
C VAL A 94 -11.07 -2.49 -8.51
N TYR A 95 -9.73 -2.34 -8.58
CA TYR A 95 -9.07 -1.03 -8.43
C TYR A 95 -9.61 0.01 -9.42
N ARG A 96 -9.76 -0.37 -10.69
CA ARG A 96 -10.32 0.51 -11.74
C ARG A 96 -11.77 0.91 -11.49
N ARG A 97 -12.58 0.03 -10.89
CA ARG A 97 -14.01 0.27 -10.64
C ARG A 97 -14.30 1.06 -9.37
N LYS A 98 -13.50 0.87 -8.30
CA LYS A 98 -13.80 1.39 -6.96
C LYS A 98 -13.27 2.81 -6.69
N GLU A 99 -12.66 3.45 -7.70
CA GLU A 99 -12.14 4.83 -7.63
C GLU A 99 -11.40 5.15 -6.33
N CYS A 100 -10.47 4.29 -5.90
CA CYS A 100 -9.68 4.48 -4.69
C CYS A 100 -8.30 5.07 -4.97
N ALA A 101 -7.79 5.83 -4.01
CA ALA A 101 -6.42 6.33 -4.04
C ALA A 101 -5.40 5.21 -3.77
N CYS A 102 -5.78 4.19 -2.99
CA CYS A 102 -4.96 3.02 -2.72
C CYS A 102 -5.84 1.77 -2.49
N LEU A 103 -5.42 0.61 -3.00
CA LEU A 103 -6.02 -0.69 -2.74
C LEU A 103 -4.99 -1.64 -2.15
N PHE A 104 -5.26 -2.12 -0.94
CA PHE A 104 -4.47 -3.13 -0.22
C PHE A 104 -5.01 -4.53 -0.54
N VAL A 105 -4.13 -5.47 -0.89
CA VAL A 105 -4.49 -6.89 -1.03
C VAL A 105 -4.22 -7.60 0.29
N LEU A 106 -5.29 -8.09 0.92
CA LEU A 106 -5.24 -8.76 2.22
C LEU A 106 -5.84 -10.15 2.09
N GLU A 107 -5.25 -11.13 2.78
CA GLU A 107 -5.74 -12.50 2.85
C GLU A 107 -6.41 -12.76 4.21
N GLN A 108 -7.64 -13.25 4.19
CA GLN A 108 -8.33 -13.59 5.43
C GLN A 108 -7.96 -15.02 5.87
N LEU A 109 -7.17 -15.12 6.94
CA LEU A 109 -6.72 -16.40 7.48
C LEU A 109 -7.86 -17.10 8.22
N LYS A 110 -8.21 -18.32 7.79
CA LYS A 110 -9.27 -19.15 8.41
C LYS A 110 -8.83 -19.74 9.75
N ASP A 111 -7.58 -20.20 9.84
CA ASP A 111 -7.01 -20.87 11.00
C ASP A 111 -5.95 -19.98 11.69
N HIS A 112 -6.32 -18.75 12.04
CA HIS A 112 -5.39 -17.83 12.67
C HIS A 112 -5.17 -18.18 14.15
N THR A 113 -4.09 -18.88 14.47
CA THR A 113 -3.53 -18.90 15.83
C THR A 113 -2.79 -17.59 16.07
N THR A 114 -3.06 -16.89 17.17
CA THR A 114 -2.30 -15.68 17.59
C THR A 114 -0.81 -15.92 17.39
N ALA A 115 -0.10 -14.99 16.74
CA ALA A 115 1.33 -15.15 16.48
C ALA A 115 2.05 -15.46 17.81
N LYS A 116 3.04 -16.38 17.76
CA LYS A 116 3.75 -16.87 18.95
C LYS A 116 4.41 -15.75 19.78
N ASP A 117 4.65 -14.59 19.18
CA ASP A 117 5.33 -13.43 19.79
C ASP A 117 4.49 -12.13 19.81
N GLY A 118 3.16 -12.21 19.70
CA GLY A 118 2.28 -11.11 20.10
C GLY A 118 1.18 -10.73 19.10
N ALA A 119 0.54 -9.59 19.38
CA ALA A 119 -0.78 -9.22 18.86
C ALA A 119 -0.80 -8.96 17.35
N ASN A 120 -1.87 -9.38 16.68
CA ASN A 120 -2.05 -9.11 15.26
C ASN A 120 -2.45 -7.64 15.02
N PRO A 121 -2.13 -7.07 13.85
CA PRO A 121 -2.70 -5.80 13.45
C PRO A 121 -4.23 -5.89 13.35
N VAL A 122 -4.91 -4.79 13.68
CA VAL A 122 -6.36 -4.67 13.62
C VAL A 122 -6.75 -3.74 12.49
N TYR A 123 -7.59 -4.23 11.57
CA TYR A 123 -8.15 -3.45 10.47
C TYR A 123 -9.63 -3.18 10.73
N GLY A 124 -10.03 -1.90 10.71
CA GLY A 124 -11.43 -1.50 10.65
C GLY A 124 -11.86 -1.30 9.21
N ILE A 125 -12.75 -2.18 8.73
CA ILE A 125 -13.18 -2.21 7.33
C ILE A 125 -14.70 -2.18 7.24
N THR A 126 -15.23 -1.26 6.43
CA THR A 126 -16.66 -1.11 6.15
C THR A 126 -17.18 -2.20 5.20
N SER A 127 -18.49 -2.31 5.04
CA SER A 127 -19.11 -3.27 4.12
C SER A 127 -18.73 -3.07 2.64
N ASP A 128 -18.39 -1.85 2.22
CA ASP A 128 -17.91 -1.55 0.87
C ASP A 128 -16.38 -1.71 0.71
N HIS A 129 -15.71 -2.25 1.73
CA HIS A 129 -14.28 -2.51 1.83
C HIS A 129 -13.40 -1.26 1.93
N HIS A 130 -13.89 -0.19 2.56
CA HIS A 130 -13.10 0.99 2.92
C HIS A 130 -12.32 0.69 4.20
N ILE A 131 -11.00 0.87 4.18
CA ILE A 131 -10.16 0.81 5.38
C ILE A 131 -10.23 2.17 6.09
N ILE A 132 -10.90 2.20 7.24
CA ILE A 132 -11.15 3.41 8.03
C ILE A 132 -10.41 3.44 9.36
N SER A 133 -9.81 2.31 9.76
CA SER A 133 -8.99 2.22 10.96
C SER A 133 -7.90 1.17 10.78
N TYR A 134 -6.72 1.44 11.32
CA TYR A 134 -5.61 0.51 11.38
C TYR A 134 -4.87 0.73 12.70
N ALA A 135 -4.59 -0.35 13.42
CA ALA A 135 -3.76 -0.32 14.61
C ALA A 135 -2.82 -1.51 14.61
N ASP A 136 -1.53 -1.24 14.75
CA ASP A 136 -0.54 -2.25 15.07
C ASP A 136 -0.38 -2.33 16.59
N LEU A 137 -0.87 -3.45 17.15
CA LEU A 137 -0.93 -3.67 18.59
C LEU A 137 0.43 -4.07 19.20
N LEU A 138 1.42 -4.39 18.37
CA LEU A 138 2.77 -4.74 18.83
C LEU A 138 3.65 -3.52 19.09
N SER A 139 3.46 -2.46 18.29
CA SER A 139 4.46 -1.40 18.20
C SER A 139 4.15 -0.18 19.08
N ARG A 140 2.87 0.15 19.37
CA ARG A 140 2.54 1.50 19.89
C ARG A 140 1.44 1.64 20.93
N SER A 141 0.52 0.69 21.13
CA SER A 141 -0.55 0.86 22.11
C SER A 141 -1.29 -0.43 22.49
N ASN A 142 -1.49 -0.64 23.80
CA ASN A 142 -2.33 -1.72 24.34
C ASN A 142 -3.84 -1.50 24.14
N SER A 143 -4.25 -0.38 23.54
CA SER A 143 -5.66 -0.03 23.29
C SER A 143 -5.88 0.44 21.86
N LEU A 144 -7.02 0.05 21.28
CA LEU A 144 -7.51 0.55 20.01
C LEU A 144 -8.36 1.80 20.25
N ASN A 145 -7.88 2.96 19.80
CA ASN A 145 -8.60 4.22 19.92
C ASN A 145 -9.37 4.50 18.63
N ILE A 146 -10.71 4.45 18.69
CA ILE A 146 -11.58 4.82 17.58
C ILE A 146 -12.22 6.18 17.90
N PRO A 147 -11.97 7.23 17.09
CA PRO A 147 -12.60 8.53 17.30
C PRO A 147 -14.12 8.45 17.21
N HIS A 148 -14.84 9.11 18.12
CA HIS A 148 -16.30 9.18 18.09
C HIS A 148 -16.83 9.75 16.76
N SER A 149 -16.14 10.73 16.21
CA SER A 149 -16.45 11.32 14.91
C SER A 149 -16.38 10.31 13.75
N LEU A 150 -15.48 9.32 13.83
CA LEU A 150 -15.43 8.23 12.85
C LEU A 150 -16.68 7.35 12.95
N LEU A 151 -17.18 7.10 14.17
CA LEU A 151 -18.40 6.32 14.39
C LEU A 151 -19.66 7.04 13.90
N ILE A 152 -19.66 8.37 13.88
CA ILE A 152 -20.73 9.17 13.26
C ILE A 152 -20.72 8.97 11.73
N ASP A 153 -19.54 9.05 11.11
CA ASP A 153 -19.40 8.96 9.65
C ASP A 153 -19.58 7.53 9.13
N TYR A 154 -19.15 6.53 9.91
CA TYR A 154 -19.19 5.10 9.63
C TYR A 154 -19.83 4.34 10.80
N PRO A 155 -21.18 4.34 10.89
CA PRO A 155 -21.89 3.74 12.01
C PRO A 155 -21.78 2.22 12.07
N SER A 156 -21.31 1.58 10.99
CA SER A 156 -21.10 0.14 10.92
C SER A 156 -19.83 -0.19 10.15
N PHE A 157 -18.95 -0.98 10.78
CA PHE A 157 -17.78 -1.58 10.18
C PHE A 157 -17.35 -2.81 11.00
N CYS A 158 -16.52 -3.65 10.42
CA CYS A 158 -15.98 -4.84 11.07
C CYS A 158 -14.53 -4.62 11.45
N LEU A 159 -14.16 -5.12 12.63
CA LEU A 159 -12.76 -5.20 13.06
C LEU A 159 -12.22 -6.59 12.72
N TYR A 160 -11.15 -6.63 11.94
CA TYR A 160 -10.48 -7.86 11.56
C TYR A 160 -9.11 -7.94 12.22
N THR A 161 -8.86 -9.04 12.92
CA THR A 161 -7.56 -9.40 13.52
C THR A 161 -6.88 -10.56 12.78
N ASN A 162 -7.54 -11.12 11.77
CA ASN A 162 -7.09 -12.30 11.03
C ASN A 162 -6.71 -12.00 9.57
N LEU A 163 -6.37 -10.75 9.27
CA LEU A 163 -5.92 -10.36 7.94
C LEU A 163 -4.39 -10.43 7.86
N HIS A 164 -3.91 -11.17 6.87
CA HIS A 164 -2.53 -11.17 6.46
C HIS A 164 -2.33 -10.21 5.30
N ASP A 165 -1.28 -9.42 5.33
CA ASP A 165 -0.95 -8.51 4.26
C ASP A 165 -0.16 -9.24 3.18
N CYS A 166 -0.68 -9.24 1.95
CA CYS A 166 -0.02 -9.87 0.80
C CYS A 166 1.09 -8.99 0.19
N GLU A 167 1.35 -7.83 0.79
CA GLU A 167 2.39 -6.89 0.39
C GLU A 167 2.27 -6.44 -1.08
N CYS A 168 1.03 -6.35 -1.55
CA CYS A 168 0.65 -5.91 -2.88
C CYS A 168 -0.32 -4.74 -2.78
N TYR A 169 0.08 -3.60 -3.35
CA TYR A 169 -0.66 -2.35 -3.26
C TYR A 169 -0.83 -1.72 -4.63
N PHE A 170 -2.06 -1.35 -4.98
CA PHE A 170 -2.33 -0.53 -6.15
C PHE A 170 -2.43 0.92 -5.71
N MET A 171 -1.53 1.77 -6.17
CA MET A 171 -1.45 3.16 -5.74
C MET A 171 -1.73 4.11 -6.87
N SER A 172 -2.59 5.08 -6.60
CA SER A 172 -2.80 6.20 -7.50
C SER A 172 -1.62 7.15 -7.48
N LYS A 173 -1.42 7.87 -8.59
CA LYS A 173 -0.43 8.95 -8.62
C LYS A 173 -0.63 9.98 -7.51
N VAL A 174 -1.88 10.27 -7.15
CA VAL A 174 -2.23 11.20 -6.06
C VAL A 174 -1.72 10.67 -4.73
N MET A 175 -1.92 9.39 -4.43
CA MET A 175 -1.41 8.76 -3.20
C MET A 175 0.12 8.82 -3.13
N LEU A 176 0.80 8.57 -4.25
CA LEU A 176 2.26 8.66 -4.33
C LEU A 176 2.77 10.08 -4.07
N GLN A 177 2.11 11.11 -4.60
CA GLN A 177 2.47 12.50 -4.35
C GLN A 177 2.31 12.91 -2.88
N LEU A 178 1.44 12.23 -2.12
CA LEU A 178 1.27 12.48 -0.69
C LEU A 178 2.42 11.90 0.15
N LEU A 179 3.29 11.04 -0.39
CA LEU A 179 4.47 10.54 0.32
C LEU A 179 5.43 11.67 0.71
N ASP A 180 5.51 12.77 -0.05
CA ASP A 180 6.36 13.91 0.33
C ASP A 180 5.78 14.76 1.46
N THR A 181 4.48 14.64 1.70
CA THR A 181 3.74 15.49 2.65
C THR A 181 3.73 14.94 4.07
N VAL A 182 4.26 13.74 4.30
CA VAL A 182 4.42 13.17 5.64
C VAL A 182 5.90 13.13 5.97
N GLN A 183 6.26 13.69 7.13
CA GLN A 183 7.64 13.72 7.62
C GLN A 183 8.20 12.29 7.68
N ALA A 184 9.52 12.14 7.45
CA ALA A 184 10.18 10.86 7.31
C ALA A 184 9.71 9.84 8.36
N ILE A 185 9.16 8.75 7.84
CA ILE A 185 8.51 7.67 8.56
C ILE A 185 9.37 6.43 8.36
N ASP A 186 9.45 5.58 9.40
CA ASP A 186 10.22 4.34 9.33
C ASP A 186 9.40 3.18 8.71
N ASP A 187 8.11 3.03 9.05
CA ASP A 187 7.29 1.90 8.58
C ASP A 187 6.11 2.30 7.67
N PHE A 188 5.98 1.64 6.52
CA PHE A 188 4.91 1.93 5.55
C PHE A 188 3.49 1.69 6.10
N LYS A 189 3.29 0.68 6.96
CA LYS A 189 1.97 0.35 7.51
C LYS A 189 1.69 1.08 8.83
N ALA A 190 2.57 0.95 9.82
CA ALA A 190 2.38 1.54 11.14
C ALA A 190 2.24 3.06 11.07
N ASP A 191 3.01 3.70 10.20
CA ASP A 191 3.04 5.15 10.13
C ASP A 191 2.30 5.70 8.91
N PHE A 192 2.67 5.27 7.69
CA PHE A 192 2.08 5.90 6.50
C PHE A 192 0.60 5.54 6.33
N LEU A 193 0.23 4.25 6.40
CA LEU A 193 -1.18 3.86 6.33
C LEU A 193 -2.01 4.51 7.46
N SER A 194 -1.50 4.57 8.69
CA SER A 194 -2.23 5.19 9.80
C SER A 194 -2.42 6.70 9.62
N VAL A 195 -1.41 7.43 9.13
CA VAL A 195 -1.52 8.85 8.80
C VAL A 195 -2.49 9.05 7.64
N MET A 196 -2.40 8.23 6.59
CA MET A 196 -3.28 8.36 5.44
C MET A 196 -4.74 8.10 5.84
N ILE A 197 -5.03 7.06 6.62
CA ILE A 197 -6.36 6.81 7.20
C ILE A 197 -6.90 8.03 7.95
N ARG A 198 -6.10 8.66 8.82
CA ARG A 198 -6.51 9.91 9.48
C ARG A 198 -6.83 11.01 8.47
N ARG A 199 -6.02 11.13 7.42
CA ARG A 199 -6.23 12.10 6.34
C ARG A 199 -7.43 11.80 5.44
N GLN A 200 -7.89 10.54 5.37
CA GLN A 200 -9.15 10.16 4.70
C GLN A 200 -10.40 10.71 5.40
N HIS A 201 -10.25 11.15 6.67
CA HIS A 201 -11.36 11.68 7.45
C HIS A 201 -11.17 13.16 7.78
N TYR A 202 -9.93 13.59 8.02
CA TYR A 202 -9.61 14.94 8.45
C TYR A 202 -8.51 15.55 7.59
N TYR A 203 -8.73 16.76 7.12
CA TYR A 203 -7.67 17.58 6.57
C TYR A 203 -7.11 18.49 7.67
N MET A 204 -5.79 18.69 7.67
CA MET A 204 -5.12 19.65 8.57
C MET A 204 -4.93 20.96 7.81
N LEU A 205 -5.79 21.95 8.07
CA LEU A 205 -5.57 23.35 7.76
C LEU A 205 -5.18 24.07 9.05
N ASP A 206 -4.03 24.73 9.08
CA ASP A 206 -3.60 25.63 10.16
C ASP A 206 -3.81 25.09 11.58
N THR A 207 -3.25 23.91 11.87
CA THR A 207 -3.26 23.26 13.21
C THR A 207 -4.64 22.87 13.76
N LYS A 208 -5.71 22.95 12.96
CA LYS A 208 -7.05 22.48 13.32
C LYS A 208 -7.47 21.32 12.41
N TYR A 209 -7.87 20.21 13.03
CA TYR A 209 -8.47 19.09 12.33
C TYR A 209 -9.86 19.48 11.87
N THR A 210 -10.06 19.56 10.56
CA THR A 210 -11.37 19.83 9.94
C THR A 210 -11.77 18.61 9.12
N SER A 211 -13.03 18.17 9.18
CA SER A 211 -13.48 17.01 8.38
C SER A 211 -13.33 17.32 6.89
N MET A 212 -12.90 16.35 6.08
CA MET A 212 -12.84 16.54 4.61
C MET A 212 -14.22 16.84 4.03
N ARG A 213 -15.30 16.35 4.64
CA ARG A 213 -16.68 16.68 4.22
C ARG A 213 -16.98 18.18 4.37
N ASP A 214 -16.44 18.81 5.41
CA ASP A 214 -16.66 20.24 5.67
C ASP A 214 -15.84 21.11 4.72
N ILE A 215 -14.64 20.66 4.35
CA ILE A 215 -13.77 21.36 3.39
C ILE A 215 -14.30 21.26 1.97
N ILE A 216 -14.76 20.08 1.55
CA ILE A 216 -15.39 19.89 0.23
C ILE A 216 -16.63 20.79 0.09
N LYS A 217 -17.35 21.03 1.19
CA LYS A 217 -18.48 21.97 1.23
C LYS A 217 -18.05 23.44 1.24
N SER A 218 -16.91 23.79 1.85
CA SER A 218 -16.44 25.18 1.97
C SER A 218 -15.61 25.66 0.78
N GLU A 219 -14.89 24.77 0.09
CA GLU A 219 -13.94 25.12 -0.96
C GLU A 219 -14.37 24.57 -2.33
N ALA A 220 -15.26 25.29 -3.01
CA ALA A 220 -15.49 25.14 -4.45
C ALA A 220 -14.24 25.47 -5.31
N ASN A 221 -13.11 25.87 -4.70
CA ASN A 221 -11.91 26.40 -5.36
C ASN A 221 -10.58 25.71 -4.99
N ALA A 222 -10.57 24.60 -4.25
CA ALA A 222 -9.32 23.88 -3.97
C ALA A 222 -8.86 23.08 -5.20
N HIS A 223 -8.01 23.67 -6.01
CA HIS A 223 -7.45 23.09 -7.24
C HIS A 223 -6.68 21.78 -7.04
N ILE A 224 -6.35 21.39 -5.80
CA ILE A 224 -5.53 20.22 -5.48
C ILE A 224 -6.34 18.91 -5.46
N PHE A 225 -7.67 18.97 -5.28
CA PHE A 225 -8.53 17.78 -5.20
C PHE A 225 -9.45 17.59 -6.43
N ARG A 226 -9.16 18.27 -7.54
CA ARG A 226 -9.95 18.13 -8.78
C ARG A 226 -9.73 16.82 -9.55
N SER A 227 -8.87 15.91 -9.08
CA SER A 227 -8.82 14.55 -9.63
C SER A 227 -9.85 13.68 -8.93
N SER A 228 -10.75 13.09 -9.70
CA SER A 228 -11.94 12.31 -9.32
C SER A 228 -11.78 11.14 -8.36
N ARG A 229 -10.58 10.87 -7.81
CA ARG A 229 -10.39 9.86 -6.77
C ARG A 229 -10.22 10.54 -5.44
N GLU A 230 -11.26 10.45 -4.61
CA GLU A 230 -11.16 10.81 -3.20
C GLU A 230 -9.99 10.04 -2.55
N LEU A 231 -9.35 10.61 -1.54
CA LEU A 231 -8.30 9.94 -0.76
C LEU A 231 -8.95 8.80 0.05
N VAL A 232 -9.27 7.71 -0.64
CA VAL A 232 -9.98 6.55 -0.13
C VAL A 232 -9.06 5.35 -0.26
N ILE A 233 -8.83 4.66 0.85
CA ILE A 233 -8.04 3.44 0.91
C ILE A 233 -8.99 2.27 1.07
N ARG A 234 -8.86 1.27 0.18
CA ARG A 234 -9.73 0.10 0.19
C ARG A 234 -8.93 -1.18 0.42
N ALA A 235 -9.62 -2.20 0.91
CA ALA A 235 -9.12 -3.56 0.96
C ALA A 235 -9.71 -4.39 -0.19
N TYR A 236 -8.89 -5.27 -0.75
CA TYR A 236 -9.31 -6.43 -1.50
C TYR A 236 -9.05 -7.64 -0.61
N LEU A 237 -10.12 -8.34 -0.21
CA LEU A 237 -10.03 -9.51 0.67
C LEU A 237 -10.02 -10.79 -0.19
N LEU A 238 -9.00 -11.62 -0.01
CA LEU A 238 -8.87 -12.96 -0.60
C LEU A 238 -9.54 -14.03 0.28
#